data_AF-A0A094IZ03-F1
#
_entry.id   AF-A0A094IZ03-F1
#
_cell.length_a   1.000
_cell.length_b   1.000
_cell.length_c   1.000
_cell.angle_alpha   90.00
_cell.angle_beta   90.00
_cell.angle_gamma   90.00
#
_symmetry.space_group_name_H-M   'P 1'
#
loop_
_entity.id
_entity.type
_entity.pdbx_description
1 polymer ?
#
loop_
_entity_poly.entity_id
_entity_poly.type
_entity_poly.pdbx_seq_one_letter_code
_entity_poly.pdbx_strand_id
1 'polypeptide(L)'
;MTDELLEFVNWLKEKGVTHVAMESTSVYWKPLYNLLELEQIETLVVNARHIKAVPGRKTDMKDAEWIANLLRHGLLKGSYIPDRAQRELRELVRYRRSLIEEERVGN
;
A
#
# COMPACT_ATOMS: atom_id res chain seq x y z
N MET A 1 14.11 -7.48 6.29
CA MET A 1 12.87 -7.07 5.58
C MET A 1 11.64 -7.05 6.48
N THR A 2 11.23 -8.13 7.17
CA THR A 2 10.07 -8.04 8.11
C THR A 2 10.37 -7.13 9.29
N ASP A 3 11.55 -7.25 9.90
CA ASP A 3 11.95 -6.44 11.05
C ASP A 3 12.00 -4.94 10.70
N GLU A 4 12.57 -4.59 9.55
CA GLU A 4 12.61 -3.21 9.04
C GLU A 4 11.21 -2.60 8.84
N LEU A 5 10.22 -3.40 8.40
CA LEU A 5 8.84 -2.93 8.27
C LEU A 5 8.20 -2.68 9.63
N LEU A 6 8.48 -3.54 10.62
CA LEU A 6 7.98 -3.37 11.99
C LEU A 6 8.64 -2.14 12.65
N GLU A 7 9.95 -1.95 12.47
CA GLU A 7 10.66 -0.76 12.92
C GLU A 7 10.09 0.51 12.29
N PHE A 8 9.78 0.49 11.00
CA PHE A 8 9.15 1.61 10.31
C PHE A 8 7.77 1.95 10.89
N VAL A 9 6.92 0.94 11.13
CA VAL A 9 5.60 1.17 11.71
C VAL A 9 5.70 1.68 13.15
N ASN A 10 6.63 1.14 13.95
CA ASN A 10 6.90 1.64 15.29
C ASN A 10 7.36 3.11 15.27
N TRP A 11 8.25 3.46 14.35
CA TRP A 11 8.69 4.84 14.17
C TRP A 11 7.52 5.78 13.83
N LEU A 12 6.60 5.38 12.96
CA LEU A 12 5.39 6.16 12.67
C LEU A 12 4.53 6.38 13.91
N LYS A 13 4.34 5.34 14.72
CA LYS A 13 3.57 5.40 15.98
C LYS A 13 4.23 6.33 17.00
N GLU A 14 5.55 6.22 17.17
CA GLU A 14 6.33 7.11 18.06
C GLU A 14 6.23 8.58 17.65
N LYS A 15 6.09 8.84 16.35
CA LYS A 15 5.86 10.20 15.81
C LYS A 15 4.39 10.65 15.87
N GLY A 16 3.49 9.81 16.37
CA GLY A 16 2.05 10.12 16.46
C GLY A 16 1.37 10.24 15.09
N VAL A 17 1.89 9.54 14.07
CA VAL A 17 1.29 9.54 12.73
C VAL A 17 -0.04 8.79 12.76
N THR A 18 -1.11 9.48 12.37
CA THR A 18 -2.47 8.91 12.32
C THR A 18 -2.90 8.53 10.90
N HIS A 19 -2.30 9.13 9.88
CA HIS A 19 -2.64 8.92 8.48
C HIS A 19 -1.41 8.67 7.62
N VAL A 20 -1.50 7.71 6.71
CA VAL A 20 -0.47 7.39 5.71
C VAL A 20 -1.10 7.34 4.33
N ALA A 21 -0.38 7.80 3.31
CA ALA A 21 -0.77 7.61 1.92
C ALA A 21 0.41 7.09 1.10
N MET A 22 0.14 6.16 0.18
CA MET A 22 1.15 5.57 -0.69
C MET A 22 0.59 5.31 -2.09
N GLU A 23 1.44 5.49 -3.10
CA GLU A 23 1.10 5.18 -4.49
C GLU A 23 0.91 3.67 -4.69
N SER A 24 -0.10 3.28 -5.47
CA SER A 24 -0.41 1.89 -5.79
C SER A 24 0.58 1.30 -6.81
N THR A 25 1.85 1.15 -6.42
CA THR A 25 2.90 0.59 -7.29
C THR A 25 2.97 -0.93 -7.11
N SER A 26 2.44 -1.68 -8.08
CA SER A 26 2.42 -3.15 -8.04
C SER A 26 1.83 -3.70 -6.73
N VAL A 27 2.43 -4.73 -6.14
CA VAL A 27 2.00 -5.40 -4.90
C VAL A 27 2.72 -4.93 -3.64
N TYR A 28 3.73 -4.05 -3.76
CA TYR A 28 4.61 -3.68 -2.65
C TYR A 28 3.93 -2.93 -1.51
N TRP A 29 2.79 -2.28 -1.78
CA TRP A 29 1.99 -1.61 -0.75
C TRP A 29 1.29 -2.59 0.19
N LYS A 30 1.02 -3.85 -0.24
CA LYS A 30 0.18 -4.78 0.52
C LYS A 30 0.74 -5.11 1.91
N PRO A 31 2.03 -5.48 2.09
CA PRO A 31 2.55 -5.81 3.41
C PRO A 31 2.48 -4.61 4.36
N LEU A 32 2.81 -3.41 3.87
CA LEU A 32 2.77 -2.20 4.66
C LEU A 32 1.33 -1.82 5.05
N TYR A 33 0.39 -1.88 4.10
CA TYR A 33 -1.03 -1.64 4.37
C TYR A 33 -1.57 -2.58 5.44
N ASN A 34 -1.25 -3.87 5.37
CA ASN A 34 -1.71 -4.84 6.36
C ASN A 34 -1.16 -4.53 7.77
N LEU A 35 0.10 -4.12 7.88
CA LEU A 35 0.68 -3.75 9.19
C LEU A 35 0.07 -2.47 9.74
N LEU A 36 -0.11 -1.45 8.89
CA LEU A 36 -0.72 -0.18 9.31
C LEU A 36 -2.20 -0.35 9.69
N GLU A 37 -2.94 -1.22 8.99
CA GLU A 37 -4.33 -1.58 9.32
C GLU A 37 -4.43 -2.24 10.71
N LEU A 38 -3.49 -3.14 11.04
CA LEU A 38 -3.41 -3.78 12.38
C LEU A 38 -3.14 -2.77 13.49
N GLU A 39 -2.30 -1.77 13.22
CA GLU A 39 -1.96 -0.69 14.15
C GLU A 39 -2.97 0.46 14.15
N GLN A 40 -4.11 0.30 13.45
CA GLN A 40 -5.19 1.30 13.37
C GLN A 40 -4.73 2.65 12.80
N ILE A 41 -3.72 2.65 11.93
CA ILE A 41 -3.27 3.84 11.20
C ILE A 41 -4.06 3.95 9.89
N GLU A 42 -4.78 5.06 9.71
CA GLU A 42 -5.59 5.29 8.52
C GLU A 42 -4.72 5.35 7.27
N THR A 43 -4.91 4.41 6.36
CA THR A 43 -4.01 4.23 5.21
C THR A 43 -4.76 4.37 3.89
N LEU A 44 -4.30 5.27 3.03
CA LEU A 44 -4.82 5.48 1.68
C LEU A 44 -3.84 4.93 0.64
N VAL A 45 -4.30 3.96 -0.14
CA VAL A 45 -3.59 3.51 -1.34
C VAL A 45 -4.12 4.29 -2.54
N VAL A 46 -3.30 5.15 -3.13
CA VAL A 46 -3.75 6.10 -4.16
C VAL A 46 -3.30 5.67 -5.55
N ASN A 47 -4.22 5.78 -6.51
CA ASN A 47 -3.90 5.53 -7.91
C ASN A 47 -3.08 6.69 -8.48
N ALA A 48 -1.93 6.38 -9.09
CA ALA A 48 -1.05 7.33 -9.75
C ALA A 48 -1.78 8.30 -10.70
N ARG A 49 -2.80 7.80 -11.41
CA ARG A 49 -3.59 8.58 -12.39
C ARG A 49 -4.42 9.70 -11.75
N HIS A 50 -4.73 9.58 -10.46
CA HIS A 50 -5.53 10.57 -9.72
C HIS A 50 -4.66 11.63 -9.04
N ILE A 51 -3.34 11.45 -9.02
CA ILE A 51 -2.38 12.41 -8.47
C ILE A 51 -1.89 13.27 -9.64
N LYS A 52 -2.14 14.58 -9.59
CA LYS A 52 -1.54 15.50 -10.58
C LYS A 52 -0.02 15.41 -10.47
N ALA A 53 0.65 15.17 -11.58
CA ALA A 53 2.10 15.07 -11.62
C ALA A 53 2.75 16.40 -11.19
N VAL A 54 3.81 16.31 -10.38
CA VAL A 54 4.63 17.46 -10.03
C VAL A 54 5.45 17.87 -11.26
N PRO A 55 5.36 19.12 -11.74
CA PRO A 55 6.18 19.58 -12.86
C PRO A 55 7.68 19.55 -12.52
N GLY A 56 8.51 19.03 -13.42
CA GLY A 56 9.98 18.98 -13.28
C GLY A 56 10.55 17.59 -12.99
N ARG A 57 11.76 17.52 -12.44
CA ARG A 57 12.47 16.25 -12.19
C ARG A 57 11.86 15.53 -11.00
N LYS A 58 11.09 14.47 -11.30
CA LYS A 58 10.46 13.52 -10.38
C LYS A 58 11.53 12.69 -9.67
N THR A 59 11.46 12.60 -8.33
CA THR A 59 12.27 11.70 -7.50
C THR A 59 11.35 11.06 -6.46
N ASP A 60 11.64 9.84 -6.02
CA ASP A 60 10.79 9.12 -5.05
C ASP A 60 10.54 9.95 -3.77
N MET A 61 11.56 10.71 -3.31
CA MET A 61 11.41 11.63 -2.19
C MET A 61 10.41 12.76 -2.47
N LYS A 62 10.50 13.42 -3.64
CA LYS A 62 9.59 14.52 -4.00
C LYS A 62 8.16 14.01 -4.20
N ASP A 63 8.01 12.79 -4.70
CA ASP A 63 6.69 12.17 -4.84
C ASP A 63 6.07 11.87 -3.47
N ALA A 64 6.85 11.31 -2.54
CA ALA A 64 6.38 11.07 -1.17
C ALA A 64 5.98 12.37 -0.46
N GLU A 65 6.78 13.43 -0.59
CA GLU A 65 6.46 14.77 -0.07
C GLU A 65 5.18 15.33 -0.69
N TRP A 66 5.00 15.16 -2.01
CA TRP A 66 3.80 15.62 -2.70
C TRP A 66 2.55 14.87 -2.24
N ILE A 67 2.62 13.54 -2.14
CA ILE A 67 1.52 12.71 -1.62
C ILE A 67 1.17 13.13 -0.19
N ALA A 68 2.17 13.35 0.67
CA ALA A 68 1.94 13.83 2.04
C ALA A 68 1.25 15.20 2.09
N ASN A 69 1.62 16.13 1.20
CA ASN A 69 0.92 17.41 1.07
C ASN A 69 -0.55 17.24 0.67
N LEU A 70 -0.82 16.43 -0.35
CA LEU A 70 -2.19 16.17 -0.81
C LEU A 70 -3.03 15.47 0.27
N LEU A 71 -2.44 14.54 1.02
CA LEU A 71 -3.09 13.87 2.14
C LEU A 71 -3.51 14.88 3.22
N ARG A 72 -2.60 15.76 3.63
CA ARG A 72 -2.87 16.80 4.65
C ARG A 72 -3.99 17.75 4.25
N HIS A 73 -4.18 17.98 2.95
CA HIS A 73 -5.24 18.83 2.41
C HIS A 73 -6.53 18.06 2.08
N GLY A 74 -6.59 16.75 2.31
CA GLY A 74 -7.76 15.92 1.97
C GLY A 74 -8.02 15.81 0.45
N LEU A 75 -6.99 16.05 -0.37
CA LEU A 75 -7.09 16.07 -1.83
C LEU A 75 -6.88 14.70 -2.48
N LEU A 76 -6.64 13.66 -1.68
CA LEU A 76 -6.44 12.30 -2.15
C LEU A 76 -7.76 11.53 -2.14
N LYS A 77 -7.97 10.76 -3.21
CA LYS A 77 -9.01 9.74 -3.27
C LYS A 77 -8.38 8.36 -3.18
N GLY A 78 -8.58 7.68 -2.06
CA GLY A 78 -8.14 6.31 -1.86
C GLY A 78 -8.78 5.35 -2.87
N SER A 79 -7.99 4.38 -3.32
CA SER A 79 -8.48 3.22 -4.05
C SER A 79 -9.30 2.34 -3.11
N TYR A 80 -10.29 1.63 -3.66
CA TYR A 80 -11.02 0.65 -2.87
C TYR A 80 -10.10 -0.52 -2.51
N ILE A 81 -9.92 -0.72 -1.21
CA ILE A 81 -9.25 -1.90 -0.65
C ILE A 81 -10.34 -2.75 0.02
N PRO A 82 -10.56 -4.00 -0.44
CA PRO A 82 -11.50 -4.92 0.21
C PRO A 82 -11.12 -5.13 1.68
N ASP A 83 -12.07 -5.52 2.52
CA ASP A 83 -11.76 -5.86 3.91
C ASP A 83 -10.80 -7.06 4.00
N ARG A 84 -10.22 -7.27 5.18
CA ARG A 84 -9.21 -8.31 5.39
C ARG A 84 -9.70 -9.70 4.99
N ALA A 85 -10.93 -10.07 5.36
CA ALA A 85 -11.48 -11.40 5.04
C ALA A 85 -11.62 -11.59 3.51
N GLN A 86 -12.08 -10.55 2.80
CA GLN A 86 -12.16 -10.56 1.34
C GLN A 86 -10.77 -10.64 0.69
N ARG A 87 -9.77 -9.94 1.23
CA ARG A 87 -8.39 -10.00 0.71
C ARG A 87 -7.79 -11.39 0.92
N GLU A 88 -7.94 -11.98 2.10
CA GLU A 88 -7.44 -13.32 2.42
C GLU A 88 -8.08 -14.39 1.51
N LEU A 89 -9.41 -14.34 1.31
CA LEU A 89 -10.09 -15.24 0.39
C LEU A 89 -9.56 -15.13 -1.05
N ARG A 90 -9.31 -13.90 -1.52
CA ARG A 90 -8.77 -13.67 -2.87
C ARG A 90 -7.35 -14.22 -3.02
N GLU A 91 -6.50 -14.07 -2.01
CA GLU A 91 -5.14 -14.64 -2.01
C GLU A 91 -5.19 -16.17 -2.05
N LEU A 92 -6.05 -16.82 -1.25
CA LEU A 92 -6.23 -18.28 -1.30
C LEU A 92 -6.68 -18.79 -2.68
N VAL A 93 -7.66 -18.12 -3.30
CA VAL A 93 -8.15 -18.51 -4.64
C VAL A 93 -7.08 -18.31 -5.71
N ARG A 94 -6.29 -17.23 -5.63
CA ARG A 94 -5.17 -16.99 -6.55
C ARG A 94 -4.08 -18.03 -6.39
N TYR A 95 -3.71 -18.36 -5.15
CA TYR A 95 -2.70 -19.36 -4.86
C TYR A 95 -3.14 -20.76 -5.34
N ARG A 96 -4.39 -21.15 -5.10
CA ARG A 96 -4.93 -22.39 -5.67
C ARG A 96 -4.81 -22.43 -7.19
N ARG A 97 -5.10 -21.31 -7.87
CA ARG A 97 -5.00 -21.23 -9.33
C ARG A 97 -3.55 -21.41 -9.80
N SER A 98 -2.58 -20.75 -9.14
CA SER A 98 -1.17 -20.87 -9.54
C SER A 98 -0.68 -22.32 -9.40
N LEU A 99 -1.05 -23.01 -8.33
CA LEU A 99 -0.71 -24.43 -8.16
C LEU A 99 -1.27 -25.33 -9.28
N ILE A 100 -2.52 -25.11 -9.70
CA ILE A 100 -3.14 -25.86 -10.80
C ILE A 100 -2.44 -25.57 -12.13
N GLU A 101 -2.03 -24.32 -12.36
CA GLU A 101 -1.30 -23.93 -13.57
C GLU A 101 0.10 -24.55 -13.61
N GLU A 102 0.81 -24.58 -12.48
CA GLU A 102 2.12 -25.24 -12.34
C GLU A 102 2.03 -26.75 -12.61
N GLU A 103 1.02 -27.44 -12.08
CA GLU A 103 0.80 -28.88 -12.30
C GLU A 103 0.50 -29.21 -13.78
N ARG A 104 -0.12 -28.28 -14.51
CA ARG A 104 -0.41 -28.44 -15.94
C ARG A 104 0.78 -28.18 -16.87
N VAL A 105 1.74 -27.37 -16.42
CA VAL A 105 2.96 -27.06 -17.20
C VAL A 105 4.04 -28.13 -16.97
N GLY A 106 4.00 -28.82 -15.83
CA GLY A 106 4.92 -29.91 -15.49
C GLY A 106 4.58 -31.29 -16.07
N ASN A 107 3.45 -31.44 -16.77
CA ASN A 107 3.01 -32.68 -17.44
C ASN A 107 3.03 -32.54 -18.97
#